data_AF-A0A9D1GRJ7-F1
#
_entry.id   AF-A0A9D1GRJ7-F1
#
_cell.length_a   1.000
_cell.length_b   1.000
_cell.length_c   1.000
_cell.angle_alpha   90.00
_cell.angle_beta   90.00
_cell.angle_gamma   90.00
#
_symmetry.space_group_name_H-M   'P 1'
#
loop_
_entity.id
_entity.type
_entity.pdbx_description
1 polymer ?
#
loop_
_entity_poly.entity_id
_entity_poly.type
_entity_poly.pdbx_seq_one_letter_code
_entity_poly.pdbx_strand_id
1 'polypeptide(L)' 'MEERYLTVSALTKYIKYKFDHDHHLEEVLLEGEISNFKHHSRGHFYFTLKDEFASISVTMFSSF' A
#
# COMPACT_ATOMS: atom_id res chain seq x y z
N MET A 1 -17.90 23.15 -18.26
CA MET A 1 -18.21 22.11 -17.26
C MET A 1 -17.36 22.43 -16.05
N GLU A 2 -17.96 22.68 -14.89
CA GLU A 2 -17.18 22.79 -13.65
C GLU A 2 -16.49 21.45 -13.38
N GLU A 3 -15.16 21.48 -13.22
CA GLU A 3 -14.41 20.34 -12.71
C GLU A 3 -14.85 20.09 -11.26
N ARG A 4 -15.70 19.07 -11.08
CA ARG A 4 -16.04 18.59 -9.74
C ARG A 4 -14.86 17.78 -9.21
N TYR A 5 -14.02 18.43 -8.41
CA TYR A 5 -12.93 17.77 -7.69
C TYR A 5 -13.47 16.71 -6.72
N LEU A 6 -12.79 15.57 -6.66
CA LEU A 6 -13.06 14.55 -5.64
C LEU A 6 -12.41 14.97 -4.32
N THR A 7 -13.09 14.71 -3.21
CA THR A 7 -12.41 14.75 -1.91
C THR A 7 -11.39 13.62 -1.82
N VAL A 8 -10.33 13.81 -1.03
CA VAL A 8 -9.34 12.76 -0.75
C VAL A 8 -10.03 11.48 -0.27
N SER A 9 -11.02 11.61 0.63
CA SER A 9 -11.79 10.47 1.14
C SER A 9 -12.58 9.75 0.04
N ALA A 10 -13.15 10.47 -0.93
CA ALA A 10 -13.86 9.85 -2.05
C ALA A 10 -12.90 9.06 -2.95
N LEU A 11 -11.74 9.63 -3.27
CA LEU A 11 -10.71 8.97 -4.05
C LEU A 11 -10.16 7.73 -3.34
N THR A 12 -9.80 7.83 -2.06
CA THR A 12 -9.27 6.71 -1.27
C THR A 12 -10.29 5.56 -1.17
N LYS A 13 -11.57 5.87 -0.97
CA LYS A 13 -12.64 4.85 -0.97
C LYS A 13 -12.76 4.16 -2.32
N TYR A 14 -12.67 4.91 -3.41
CA TYR A 14 -12.73 4.35 -4.76
C TYR A 14 -11.53 3.42 -5.06
N ILE A 15 -10.32 3.85 -4.69
CA ILE A 15 -9.12 3.00 -4.82
C ILE A 15 -9.30 1.70 -4.02
N LYS A 16 -9.69 1.79 -2.74
CA LYS A 16 -9.96 0.61 -1.91
C LYS A 16 -10.98 -0.34 -2.56
N TYR A 17 -12.10 0.20 -3.05
CA TYR A 17 -13.11 -0.61 -3.72
C TYR A 17 -12.53 -1.39 -4.91
N LYS A 18 -11.67 -0.76 -5.71
CA LYS A 18 -11.03 -1.42 -6.86
C LYS A 18 -10.09 -2.55 -6.44
N PHE A 19 -9.31 -2.35 -5.37
CA PHE A 19 -8.45 -3.40 -4.81
C PHE A 19 -9.26 -4.56 -4.22
N ASP A 20 -10.31 -4.26 -3.44
CA ASP A 20 -11.14 -5.27 -2.77
C ASP A 20 -11.91 -6.17 -3.75
N HIS A 21 -12.10 -5.75 -5.01
CA HIS A 21 -12.84 -6.50 -6.04
C HIS A 21 -11.96 -7.04 -7.18
N ASP A 22 -10.64 -6.86 -7.09
CA ASP A 22 -9.70 -7.43 -8.06
C ASP A 22 -9.03 -8.66 -7.44
N HIS A 23 -9.49 -9.85 -7.84
CA HIS A 23 -8.97 -11.13 -7.35
C HIS A 23 -7.46 -11.28 -7.55
N HIS A 24 -6.86 -10.61 -8.54
CA HIS A 24 -5.42 -10.67 -8.76
C HIS A 24 -4.61 -9.88 -7.73
N LEU A 25 -5.27 -9.03 -6.93
CA LEU A 25 -4.64 -8.18 -5.91
C LEU A 25 -4.90 -8.70 -4.48
N GLU A 26 -5.56 -9.85 -4.34
CA GLU A 26 -5.77 -10.50 -3.03
C GLU A 26 -4.46 -11.07 -2.46
N GLU A 27 -3.68 -11.78 -3.30
CA GLU A 27 -2.39 -12.35 -2.93
C GLU A 27 -1.39 -12.16 -4.09
N VAL A 28 -0.35 -11.38 -3.84
CA VAL A 28 0.69 -11.06 -4.83
C VAL A 28 2.09 -11.27 -4.26
N LEU A 29 2.98 -11.78 -5.09
CA LEU A 29 4.41 -11.93 -4.79
C LEU A 29 5.18 -10.83 -5.51
N LEU A 30 6.03 -10.12 -4.77
CA LEU A 30 6.85 -9.03 -5.27
C LEU A 30 8.32 -9.26 -4.89
N GLU A 31 9.22 -8.88 -5.79
CA GLU A 31 10.66 -8.84 -5.55
C GLU A 31 11.13 -7.38 -5.61
N GLY A 32 12.04 -7.00 -4.72
CA GLY A 32 12.59 -5.65 -4.69
C GLY A 32 13.55 -5.42 -3.54
N GLU A 33 14.19 -4.26 -3.55
CA GLU A 33 15.08 -3.82 -2.47
C GLU A 33 14.28 -3.26 -1.30
N ILE A 34 14.63 -3.69 -0.09
CA ILE A 34 14.07 -3.12 1.16
C ILE A 34 14.89 -1.89 1.55
N SER A 35 14.19 -0.78 1.77
CA SER A 35 14.78 0.45 2.30
C SER A 35 13.95 1.03 3.45
N ASN A 36 14.54 1.95 4.23
CA ASN A 36 13.88 2.63 5.35
C ASN A 36 13.21 1.66 6.35
N PHE A 37 13.86 0.53 6.63
CA PHE A 37 13.34 -0.49 7.54
C PHE A 37 13.28 0.03 8.98
N LYS A 38 12.12 -0.16 9.63
CA LYS A 38 11.86 0.21 11.03
C LYS A 38 11.13 -0.92 11.73
N HIS A 39 11.72 -1.39 12.82
CA HIS A 39 11.06 -2.25 13.77
C HIS A 39 10.36 -1.41 14.84
N HIS A 40 9.03 -1.43 14.85
CA HIS A 40 8.24 -0.73 15.85
C HIS A 40 8.23 -1.51 17.17
N SER A 41 8.21 -0.82 18.31
CA SER A 41 8.20 -1.41 19.66
C SER A 41 7.06 -2.38 19.97
N ARG A 42 6.04 -2.46 19.10
CA ARG A 42 4.89 -3.38 19.20
C ARG A 42 5.06 -4.65 18.35
N GLY A 43 6.22 -4.81 17.73
CA GLY A 43 6.56 -5.95 16.87
C GLY A 43 6.25 -5.77 15.38
N HIS A 44 5.58 -4.68 14.97
CA HIS A 44 5.32 -4.43 13.54
C HIS A 44 6.59 -4.01 12.81
N PHE A 45 6.71 -4.40 11.55
CA PHE A 45 7.75 -3.89 10.66
C PHE A 45 7.17 -2.93 9.64
N TYR A 46 7.85 -1.81 9.45
CA TYR A 46 7.54 -0.84 8.41
C TYR A 46 8.76 -0.68 7.54
N PHE A 47 8.58 -0.75 6.22
CA PHE A 47 9.66 -0.54 5.27
C PHE A 47 9.12 -0.08 3.93
N THR A 48 10.01 0.27 3.01
CA THR A 48 9.66 0.56 1.62
C THR A 48 10.28 -0.50 0.74
N LEU A 49 9.47 -1.18 -0.07
CA LEU A 49 9.92 -2.09 -1.12
C LEU A 49 10.07 -1.29 -2.42
N LYS A 50 11.18 -1.47 -3.14
CA LYS A 50 11.53 -0.67 -4.33
C LYS A 50 12.08 -1.51 -5.47
N ASP A 51 11.84 -1.05 -6.69
CA ASP A 51 12.58 -1.42 -7.88
C ASP A 51 13.18 -0.15 -8.53
N GLU A 52 13.64 -0.24 -9.79
CA GLU A 52 14.23 0.89 -10.52
C GLU A 52 13.26 2.06 -10.75
N PHE A 53 11.95 1.81 -10.82
CA PHE A 53 10.95 2.78 -11.28
C PHE A 53 9.89 3.13 -10.23
N ALA A 54 9.70 2.29 -9.22
CA ALA A 54 8.58 2.37 -8.29
C ALA A 54 8.98 2.06 -6.84
N SER A 55 8.12 2.50 -5.92
CA SER A 55 8.25 2.20 -4.49
C SER A 55 6.90 2.07 -3.82
N ILE A 56 6.79 1.16 -2.86
CA ILE A 56 5.57 0.90 -2.08
C ILE A 56 5.91 0.89 -0.60
N SER A 57 5.11 1.57 0.22
CA SER A 57 5.17 1.47 1.68
C SER A 57 4.54 0.17 2.15
N VAL A 58 5.30 -0.62 2.92
CA VAL A 58 4.88 -1.93 3.44
C VAL A 58 4.72 -1.87 4.95
N THR A 59 3.64 -2.48 5.44
CA THR A 59 3.42 -2.76 6.86
C THR A 59 3.28 -4.26 7.04
N MET A 60 4.14 -4.83 7.88
CA MET A 60 4.04 -6.22 8.32
C MET A 60 3.55 -6.25 9.77
N PHE A 61 2.34 -6.77 9.97
CA PHE A 61 1.73 -6.88 11.30
C PHE A 61 2.37 -8.01 12.11
N SER A 62 2.48 -7.83 13.43
CA SER A 62 3.07 -8.83 14.34
C SER A 62 2.05 -9.89 14.77
N SER A 63 0.76 -9.57 14.63
CA SER A 63 -0.37 -10.44 14.91
C SER A 63 -1.52 -10.04 13.99
N PHE A 64 -2.31 -11.03 13.57
CA PHE A 64 -3.54 -10.86 12.79
C PHE A 64 -4.78 -10.92 13.69
#